data_AF-A0A848E6Z7-F1
#
_entry.id   AF-A0A848E6Z7-F1
#
_cell.length_a   1.000
_cell.length_b   1.000
_cell.length_c   1.000
_cell.angle_alpha   90.00
_cell.angle_beta   90.00
_cell.angle_gamma   90.00
#
_symmetry.space_group_name_H-M   'P 1'
#
loop_
_entity.id
_entity.type
_entity.pdbx_description
1 polymer ?
#
loop_
_entity_poly.entity_id
_entity_poly.type
_entity_poly.pdbx_seq_one_letter_code
_entity_poly.pdbx_strand_id
1 'polypeptide(L)'
;MIEGVAGLFALAYSGLVLFVLASSLRRIYPPMRAAVTAFVLSVAVHGATTLMAGEHAMAALAFWGIPHLILLPLLLWSAWRQSAAGARP
;
A
#
# COMPACT_ATOMS: atom_id res chain seq x y z
N MET A 1 21.52 13.91 -4.65
CA MET A 1 20.38 14.32 -5.51
C MET A 1 19.68 13.15 -6.19
N ILE A 2 20.41 12.16 -6.73
CA ILE A 2 19.81 11.01 -7.44
C ILE A 2 19.03 10.06 -6.49
N GLU A 3 19.52 9.88 -5.27
CA GLU A 3 18.91 8.98 -4.27
C GLU A 3 17.49 9.38 -3.86
N GLY A 4 17.24 10.68 -3.68
CA GLY A 4 15.90 11.18 -3.35
C GLY A 4 14.88 10.98 -4.47
N VAL A 5 15.32 11.12 -5.73
CA VAL A 5 14.48 10.87 -6.91
C VAL A 5 14.14 9.39 -7.01
N ALA A 6 15.13 8.51 -6.88
CA ALA A 6 14.92 7.06 -6.87
C ALA A 6 13.96 6.63 -5.74
N GLY A 7 14.10 7.21 -4.54
CA GLY A 7 13.19 6.98 -3.43
C GLY A 7 11.75 7.39 -3.74
N LEU A 8 11.56 8.58 -4.30
CA LEU A 8 10.22 9.06 -4.70
C LEU A 8 9.59 8.15 -5.78
N PHE A 9 10.38 7.72 -6.77
CA PHE A 9 9.92 6.76 -7.79
C PHE A 9 9.52 5.42 -7.18
N ALA A 10 10.30 4.89 -6.22
CA ALA A 10 9.97 3.66 -5.53
C ALA A 10 8.65 3.77 -4.75
N LEU A 11 8.42 4.90 -4.07
CA LEU A 11 7.16 5.17 -3.36
C LEU A 11 5.97 5.28 -4.31
N ALA A 12 6.12 6.03 -5.40
CA ALA A 12 5.07 6.19 -6.40
C ALA A 12 4.72 4.86 -7.07
N TYR A 13 5.74 4.07 -7.45
CA TYR A 13 5.56 2.75 -8.04
C TYR A 13 4.86 1.79 -7.07
N SER A 14 5.27 1.78 -5.80
CA SER A 14 4.66 0.93 -4.77
C SER A 14 3.18 1.29 -4.54
N GLY A 15 2.86 2.59 -4.50
CA GLY A 15 1.47 3.06 -4.44
C GLY A 15 0.64 2.62 -5.64
N LEU A 16 1.20 2.69 -6.85
CA LEU A 16 0.55 2.22 -8.07
C LEU A 16 0.29 0.70 -8.03
N VAL A 17 1.29 -0.09 -7.65
CA VAL A 17 1.16 -1.55 -7.51
C VAL A 17 0.08 -1.91 -6.49
N LEU A 18 0.07 -1.24 -5.34
CA LEU A 18 -0.94 -1.43 -4.30
C LEU A 18 -2.35 -1.11 -4.80
N PHE A 19 -2.51 -0.02 -5.54
CA PHE A 19 -3.79 0.36 -6.13
C PHE A 19 -4.28 -0.65 -7.17
N VAL A 20 -3.39 -1.07 -8.08
CA VAL A 20 -3.71 -2.09 -9.10
C VAL A 20 -4.10 -3.40 -8.43
N LEU A 21 -3.34 -3.85 -7.44
CA LEU A 21 -3.61 -5.06 -6.68
C LEU A 21 -4.96 -5.01 -5.98
N ALA A 22 -5.26 -3.91 -5.28
CA ALA A 22 -6.56 -3.71 -4.64
C ALA A 22 -7.70 -3.75 -5.68
N SER A 23 -7.52 -3.10 -6.84
CA SER A 23 -8.50 -3.12 -7.94
C SER A 23 -8.71 -4.52 -8.51
N SER A 24 -7.65 -5.30 -8.70
CA SER A 24 -7.74 -6.68 -9.16
C SER A 24 -8.45 -7.58 -8.16
N LEU A 25 -8.14 -7.45 -6.87
CA LEU A 25 -8.75 -8.24 -5.79
C LEU A 25 -10.26 -7.99 -5.63
N ARG A 26 -10.76 -6.82 -6.08
CA ARG A 26 -12.20 -6.53 -6.06
C ARG A 26 -13.03 -7.45 -6.94
N ARG A 27 -12.43 -8.18 -7.88
CA ARG A 27 -13.13 -9.19 -8.69
C ARG A 27 -13.58 -10.40 -7.87
N ILE A 28 -12.96 -10.63 -6.71
CA ILE A 28 -13.18 -11.82 -5.86
C ILE A 28 -13.49 -11.47 -4.40
N TYR A 29 -13.24 -10.23 -3.96
CA TYR A 29 -13.52 -9.75 -2.60
C TYR A 29 -14.35 -8.47 -2.59
N PRO A 30 -15.19 -8.26 -1.55
CA PRO A 30 -15.78 -6.95 -1.26
C PRO A 30 -14.72 -5.85 -1.16
N PRO A 31 -15.03 -4.58 -1.50
CA PRO A 31 -14.03 -3.51 -1.59
C PRO A 31 -13.14 -3.35 -0.33
N MET A 32 -13.74 -3.45 0.86
CA MET A 32 -12.99 -3.35 2.12
C MET A 32 -11.99 -4.50 2.29
N ARG A 33 -12.42 -5.75 2.01
CA ARG A 33 -11.54 -6.94 2.09
C ARG A 33 -10.44 -6.88 1.02
N ALA A 34 -10.76 -6.42 -0.18
CA ALA A 34 -9.76 -6.24 -1.24
C ALA A 34 -8.68 -5.23 -0.84
N ALA A 35 -9.08 -4.08 -0.27
CA ALA A 35 -8.15 -3.04 0.18
C ALA A 35 -7.26 -3.51 1.34
N VAL A 36 -7.84 -4.17 2.34
CA VAL A 36 -7.07 -4.73 3.48
C VAL A 36 -6.11 -5.81 3.02
N THR A 37 -6.54 -6.74 2.18
CA THR A 37 -5.67 -7.81 1.65
C THR A 37 -4.52 -7.23 0.83
N ALA A 38 -4.78 -6.26 -0.04
CA ALA A 38 -3.73 -5.59 -0.81
C ALA A 38 -2.72 -4.89 0.11
N PHE A 39 -3.21 -4.19 1.15
CA PHE A 39 -2.36 -3.52 2.12
C PHE A 39 -1.51 -4.51 2.91
N VAL A 40 -2.09 -5.60 3.41
CA VAL A 40 -1.35 -6.65 4.15
C VAL A 40 -0.25 -7.26 3.27
N LEU A 41 -0.52 -7.55 2.00
CA LEU A 41 0.49 -8.03 1.07
C LEU A 41 1.63 -7.02 0.89
N SER A 42 1.30 -5.74 0.74
CA SER A 42 2.30 -4.67 0.65
C SER A 42 3.15 -4.59 1.91
N VAL A 43 2.53 -4.55 3.11
CA VAL A 43 3.26 -4.52 4.38
C VAL A 43 4.13 -5.76 4.55
N ALA A 44 3.66 -6.94 4.16
CA ALA A 44 4.43 -8.17 4.27
C ALA A 44 5.68 -8.12 3.38
N VAL A 45 5.54 -7.69 2.11
CA VAL A 45 6.67 -7.58 1.17
C VAL A 45 7.68 -6.54 1.67
N HIS A 46 7.24 -5.34 2.04
CA HIS A 46 8.14 -4.27 2.50
C HIS A 46 8.70 -4.54 3.90
N GLY A 47 7.95 -5.24 4.74
CA GLY A 47 8.42 -5.72 6.05
C GLY A 47 9.53 -6.74 5.87
N ALA A 48 9.35 -7.72 4.98
CA ALA A 48 10.39 -8.70 4.66
C ALA A 48 11.66 -8.02 4.11
N THR A 49 11.53 -7.08 3.16
CA THR A 49 12.72 -6.37 2.64
C THR A 49 13.37 -5.47 3.67
N THR A 50 12.61 -4.90 4.60
CA THR A 50 13.14 -4.13 5.74
C THR A 50 13.96 -5.01 6.68
N LEU A 51 13.48 -6.21 6.98
CA LEU A 51 14.22 -7.18 7.83
C LEU A 51 15.51 -7.66 7.15
N MET A 52 15.53 -7.73 5.82
CA MET A 52 16.72 -8.09 5.04
C MET A 52 17.72 -6.93 4.88
N ALA A 53 17.35 -5.69 5.26
CA ALA A 53 18.19 -4.51 5.05
C ALA A 53 19.34 -4.35 6.08
N GLY A 54 19.47 -5.26 7.05
CA GLY A 54 20.58 -5.28 8.00
C GLY A 54 20.75 -3.96 8.75
N GLU A 55 21.92 -3.33 8.64
CA GLU A 55 22.25 -2.04 9.29
C GLU A 55 21.36 -0.88 8.84
N HIS A 56 20.72 -0.98 7.68
CA HIS A 56 19.80 0.03 7.16
C HIS A 56 18.33 -0.26 7.51
N ALA A 57 18.05 -1.26 8.34
CA ALA A 57 16.67 -1.64 8.69
C ALA A 57 15.85 -0.49 9.27
N MET A 58 16.44 0.38 10.11
CA MET A 58 15.71 1.55 10.64
C MET A 58 15.38 2.58 9.56
N ALA A 59 16.30 2.84 8.64
CA ALA A 59 16.06 3.74 7.51
C ALA A 59 15.00 3.15 6.56
N ALA A 60 15.06 1.85 6.27
CA ALA A 60 14.06 1.13 5.48
C ALA A 60 12.69 1.13 6.17
N LEU A 61 12.64 0.95 7.49
CA LEU A 61 11.41 1.01 8.27
C LEU A 61 10.76 2.40 8.18
N ALA A 62 11.54 3.47 8.31
CA ALA A 62 11.00 4.82 8.15
C ALA A 62 10.55 5.08 6.70
N PHE A 63 11.38 4.66 5.73
CA PHE A 63 11.11 4.84 4.30
C PHE A 63 9.83 4.13 3.85
N TRP A 64 9.59 2.90 4.29
CA TRP A 64 8.38 2.15 3.94
C TRP A 64 7.22 2.42 4.91
N GLY A 65 7.48 2.47 6.20
CA GLY A 65 6.47 2.57 7.24
C GLY A 65 5.66 3.85 7.17
N ILE A 66 6.32 5.01 6.97
CA ILE A 66 5.63 6.31 6.90
C ILE A 66 4.59 6.33 5.77
N PRO A 67 4.93 5.97 4.51
CA PRO A 67 3.95 5.84 3.45
C PRO A 67 2.82 4.85 3.77
N HIS A 68 3.11 3.69 4.38
CA HIS A 68 2.07 2.71 4.71
C HIS A 68 1.07 3.26 5.75
N LEU A 69 1.53 4.05 6.73
CA LEU A 69 0.67 4.72 7.70
C LEU A 69 -0.27 5.74 7.04
N ILE A 70 0.17 6.40 5.97
CA ILE A 70 -0.65 7.36 5.21
C ILE A 70 -1.58 6.65 4.23
N LEU A 71 -1.09 5.60 3.55
CA LEU A 71 -1.83 4.88 2.50
C LEU A 71 -2.99 4.06 3.06
N LEU A 72 -2.85 3.47 4.25
CA LEU A 72 -3.91 2.68 4.88
C LEU A 72 -5.23 3.45 5.05
N PRO A 73 -5.30 4.60 5.74
CA PRO A 73 -6.56 5.33 5.91
C PRO A 73 -7.12 5.81 4.57
N LEU A 74 -6.28 6.19 3.61
CA LEU A 74 -6.72 6.57 2.27
C LEU A 74 -7.36 5.40 1.51
N LEU A 75 -6.75 4.21 1.58
CA LEU A 75 -7.30 3.00 0.97
C LEU A 75 -8.62 2.58 1.59
N LEU A 76 -8.70 2.59 2.93
CA LEU A 76 -9.93 2.26 3.65
C LEU A 76 -11.04 3.27 3.35
N TRP A 77 -10.72 4.57 3.31
CA TRP A 77 -11.68 5.61 2.95
C TRP A 77 -12.18 5.45 1.51
N SER A 78 -11.27 5.19 0.58
CA SER A 78 -11.62 4.90 -0.83
C SER A 78 -12.52 3.67 -0.95
N ALA A 79 -12.17 2.57 -0.28
CA ALA A 79 -12.96 1.34 -0.26
C ALA A 79 -14.35 1.54 0.36
N TRP A 80 -14.44 2.37 1.41
CA TRP A 80 -15.71 2.75 2.04
C TRP A 80 -16.60 3.52 1.06
N ARG A 81 -16.07 4.55 0.40
CA ARG A 81 -16.81 5.32 -0.62
C ARG A 81 -17.30 4.45 -1.76
N GLN A 82 -16.49 3.49 -2.19
CA GLN A 82 -16.85 2.53 -3.24
C GLN A 82 -17.97 1.58 -2.79
N SER A 83 -17.93 1.15 -1.53
CA SER A 83 -18.99 0.31 -0.95
C SER A 83 -20.31 1.07 -0.84
N ALA A 84 -20.27 2.35 -0.43
CA ALA A 84 -21.44 3.22 -0.37
C ALA A 84 -22.01 3.57 -1.77
N ALA A 85 -21.16 3.69 -2.78
CA ALA A 85 -21.58 3.95 -4.16
C ALA A 85 -22.22 2.72 -4.84
N GLY A 86 -21.74 1.51 -4.52
CA GLY A 86 -22.34 0.25 -5.00
C GLY A 86 -23.65 -0.14 -4.31
N ALA A 87 -24.06 0.60 -3.27
CA ALA A 87 -25.29 0.37 -2.51
C ALA A 87 -26.44 1.31 -2.94
N ARG A 88 -26.30 2.05 -4.04
CA ARG A 88 -27.42 2.81 -4.61
C ARG A 88 -28.31 1.86 -5.42
N PRO A 89 -29.61 1.73 -5.06
CA PRO A 89 -30.57 0.95 -5.84
C PRO A 89 -30.80 1.57 -7.23
#